data_AF-A0A1F6C8N5-F1
#
_entry.id   AF-A0A1F6C8N5-F1
#
_cell.length_a   1.000
_cell.length_b   1.000
_cell.length_c   1.000
_cell.angle_alpha   90.00
_cell.angle_beta   90.00
_cell.angle_gamma   90.00
#
_symmetry.space_group_name_H-M   'P 1'
#
loop_
_entity.id
_entity.type
_entity.pdbx_description
1 polymer ?
#
loop_
_entity_poly.entity_id
_entity_poly.type
_entity_poly.pdbx_seq_one_letter_code
_entity_poly.pdbx_strand_id
1 'polypeptide(L)'
;MARSSYAGTVHAPDFPEGLDWLNTDRPLSLGDLRGKVVLLDFWTYCCINCMHVIPDLKRLEMKYPDELVVIGVHSAKFTTERESGNIREAILRYEIEHPVVNDRDFLIWRGYAIRAWPSFMIIDPDGKVVGTHSGEGIYDLFDRVIAEIIREFDAQGKIDRRPLRLAPEKDASQSLLSFPGKLATDPARLYVSDSNHHRIVVLSLADSAVAEVIGDGVAGLRDGGLSEARFHRPQGVALDGDALYVADTENHAIRRVDLADRTVTTLAGTGRQGLYGHAGGRGPDADLNSPWDLLVHGGKLYIAMAGCHQLWALDLRTLDTRPYAGSGMENISDADLPNAALAQPSGITTDGKRLYFADSEVSAIRAADLDPRGRVETLVGAGLFEYGDRDGVGPEARLQHPLGVLYHDGLLYVADTYNNRIKRIGPATRRCETFLGAGRSGTADGPPERVEFNEPNGLAYASGKLYIADTNNHLIRVYDFGTQQVSALFVKDR
;
A
#
# COMPACT_ATOMS: atom_id res chain seq x y z
N MET A 1 18.24 32.12 30.00
CA MET A 1 17.34 32.32 28.85
C MET A 1 15.99 31.76 29.26
N ALA A 2 14.90 32.52 29.17
CA ALA A 2 13.57 32.00 29.44
C ALA A 2 13.29 30.84 28.47
N ARG A 3 12.91 29.66 28.98
CA ARG A 3 12.51 28.53 28.14
C ARG A 3 11.34 28.99 27.26
N SER A 4 11.42 28.77 25.95
CA SER A 4 10.29 28.94 25.05
C SER A 4 9.15 28.05 25.52
N SER A 5 7.97 28.63 25.75
CA SER A 5 6.74 27.90 26.04
C SER A 5 6.27 27.14 24.80
N TYR A 6 5.71 25.95 25.01
CA TYR A 6 5.06 25.14 23.98
C TYR A 6 3.53 25.33 23.97
N ALA A 7 3.01 26.36 24.66
CA ALA A 7 1.61 26.72 24.58
C ALA A 7 1.27 27.36 23.23
N GLY A 8 0.17 26.91 22.62
CA GLY A 8 -0.34 27.45 21.38
C GLY A 8 -0.90 28.86 21.57
N THR A 9 -0.93 29.61 20.47
CA THR A 9 -1.40 31.01 20.48
C THR A 9 -2.72 31.22 19.74
N VAL A 10 -3.15 30.26 18.93
CA VAL A 10 -4.34 30.34 18.08
C VAL A 10 -5.27 29.17 18.40
N HIS A 11 -6.56 29.44 18.59
CA HIS A 11 -7.54 28.37 18.81
C HIS A 11 -7.63 27.47 17.56
N ALA A 12 -7.56 26.17 17.80
CA ALA A 12 -7.73 25.18 16.76
C ALA A 12 -9.20 25.15 16.30
N PRO A 13 -9.50 25.16 14.99
CA PRO A 13 -10.85 24.98 14.47
C PRO A 13 -11.43 23.62 14.90
N ASP A 14 -12.68 23.61 15.36
CA ASP A 14 -13.37 22.37 15.71
C ASP A 14 -13.76 21.55 14.46
N PHE A 15 -14.13 20.29 14.67
CA PHE A 15 -14.57 19.40 13.60
C PHE A 15 -15.98 19.79 13.11
N PRO A 16 -16.19 19.91 11.79
CA PRO A 16 -17.52 20.16 11.23
C PRO A 16 -18.53 19.08 11.62
N GLU A 17 -19.78 19.49 11.82
CA GLU A 17 -20.89 18.55 12.05
C GLU A 17 -21.21 17.73 10.78
N GLY A 18 -21.77 16.53 10.98
CA GLY A 18 -22.26 15.68 9.89
C GLY A 18 -21.18 14.86 9.16
N LEU A 19 -19.94 14.86 9.64
CA LEU A 19 -18.89 13.98 9.15
C LEU A 19 -19.04 12.56 9.73
N ASP A 20 -18.69 11.55 8.93
CA ASP A 20 -18.60 10.17 9.40
C ASP A 20 -17.32 9.98 10.23
N TRP A 21 -17.44 9.22 11.31
CA TRP A 21 -16.34 8.85 12.18
C TRP A 21 -16.22 7.34 12.30
N LEU A 22 -14.98 6.86 12.36
CA LEU A 22 -14.60 5.46 12.57
C LEU A 22 -13.72 5.35 13.82
N ASN A 23 -13.62 4.15 14.39
CA ASN A 23 -12.93 3.87 15.66
C ASN A 23 -13.51 4.62 16.90
N THR A 24 -14.70 5.19 16.79
CA THR A 24 -15.42 5.88 17.89
C THR A 24 -16.93 5.65 17.75
N ASP A 25 -17.65 5.64 18.88
CA ASP A 25 -19.11 5.43 18.90
C ASP A 25 -19.92 6.72 18.65
N ARG A 26 -19.23 7.86 18.56
CA ARG A 26 -19.81 9.18 18.30
C ARG A 26 -18.78 10.13 17.65
N PRO A 27 -19.25 11.20 16.98
CA PRO A 27 -18.37 12.31 16.62
C PRO A 27 -17.66 12.91 17.84
N LEU A 28 -16.39 13.25 17.65
CA LEU A 28 -15.58 13.97 18.64
C LEU A 28 -15.56 15.46 18.33
N SER A 29 -15.37 16.28 19.37
CA SER A 29 -15.10 17.72 19.29
C SER A 29 -13.79 18.06 19.99
N LEU A 30 -13.15 19.17 19.66
CA LEU A 30 -12.01 19.67 20.44
C LEU A 30 -12.39 20.01 21.89
N GLY A 31 -13.68 20.27 22.15
CA GLY A 31 -14.22 20.39 23.50
C GLY A 31 -14.13 19.10 24.31
N ASP A 32 -14.39 17.94 23.68
CA ASP A 32 -14.26 16.62 24.31
C ASP A 32 -12.81 16.28 24.69
N LEU A 33 -11.84 16.88 23.98
CA LEU A 33 -10.41 16.59 24.09
C LEU A 33 -9.66 17.59 25.00
N ARG A 34 -10.39 18.44 25.72
CA ARG A 34 -9.79 19.38 26.68
C ARG A 34 -8.97 18.64 27.72
N GLY A 35 -7.75 19.12 27.95
CA GLY A 35 -6.79 18.46 28.84
C GLY A 35 -5.92 17.39 28.17
N LYS A 36 -6.12 17.10 26.89
CA LYS A 36 -5.27 16.19 26.09
C LYS A 36 -4.33 16.96 25.17
N VAL A 37 -3.18 16.38 24.85
CA VAL A 37 -2.44 16.77 23.66
C VAL A 37 -3.11 16.09 22.46
N VAL A 38 -3.47 16.85 21.43
CA VAL A 38 -4.12 16.29 20.23
C VAL A 38 -3.17 16.39 19.04
N LEU A 39 -2.98 15.29 18.34
CA LEU A 39 -2.23 15.22 17.09
C LEU A 39 -3.19 14.86 15.96
N LEU A 40 -3.48 15.84 15.10
CA LEU A 40 -4.23 15.58 13.87
C LEU A 40 -3.27 15.08 12.80
N ASP A 41 -3.54 13.91 12.23
CA ASP A 41 -2.85 13.34 11.08
C ASP A 41 -3.72 13.50 9.83
N PHE A 42 -3.29 14.34 8.87
CA PHE A 42 -3.97 14.54 7.59
C PHE A 42 -3.43 13.56 6.57
N TRP A 43 -4.20 12.51 6.30
CA TRP A 43 -3.74 11.34 5.57
C TRP A 43 -4.76 10.87 4.52
N THR A 44 -4.32 9.95 3.66
CA THR A 44 -5.14 9.22 2.69
C THR A 44 -4.49 7.84 2.50
N TYR A 45 -5.27 6.77 2.36
CA TYR A 45 -4.72 5.40 2.43
C TYR A 45 -4.04 4.92 1.14
N CYS A 46 -4.19 5.63 0.02
CA CYS A 46 -3.47 5.33 -1.22
C CYS A 46 -1.98 5.67 -1.15
N CYS A 47 -1.60 6.67 -0.35
CA CYS A 47 -0.30 7.32 -0.39
C CYS A 47 0.72 6.58 0.47
N ILE A 48 1.83 6.15 -0.13
CA ILE A 48 2.89 5.43 0.55
C ILE A 48 3.53 6.24 1.68
N ASN A 49 3.65 7.56 1.51
CA ASN A 49 4.19 8.46 2.53
C ASN A 49 3.29 8.48 3.78
N CYS A 50 1.96 8.38 3.60
CA CYS A 50 1.01 8.25 4.72
C CYS A 50 1.13 6.90 5.41
N MET A 51 1.42 5.82 4.67
CA MET A 51 1.59 4.50 5.29
C MET A 51 2.83 4.45 6.17
N HIS A 52 3.95 5.06 5.73
CA HIS A 52 5.22 5.06 6.46
C HIS A 52 5.17 5.73 7.84
N VAL A 53 4.21 6.64 8.08
CA VAL A 53 4.06 7.32 9.38
C VAL A 53 3.21 6.54 10.37
N ILE A 54 2.43 5.54 9.93
CA ILE A 54 1.56 4.75 10.82
C ILE A 54 2.35 4.08 11.95
N PRO A 55 3.52 3.45 11.72
CA PRO A 55 4.33 2.88 12.80
C PRO A 55 4.79 3.93 13.83
N ASP A 56 5.13 5.14 13.37
CA ASP A 56 5.54 6.24 14.25
C ASP A 56 4.36 6.72 15.12
N LEU A 57 3.16 6.84 14.54
CA LEU A 57 1.94 7.18 15.26
C LEU A 57 1.62 6.13 16.34
N LYS A 58 1.65 4.83 15.99
CA LYS A 58 1.45 3.73 16.95
C LYS A 58 2.44 3.80 18.12
N ARG A 59 3.71 4.11 17.84
CA ARG A 59 4.73 4.27 18.89
C ARG A 59 4.46 5.46 19.80
N LEU A 60 3.93 6.57 19.28
CA LEU A 60 3.53 7.73 20.08
C LEU A 60 2.30 7.41 20.93
N GLU A 61 1.29 6.76 20.36
CA GLU A 61 0.07 6.31 21.06
C GLU A 61 0.41 5.37 22.22
N MET A 62 1.28 4.39 22.00
CA MET A 62 1.75 3.48 23.06
C MET A 62 2.56 4.20 24.15
N LYS A 63 3.30 5.26 23.80
CA LYS A 63 4.14 5.99 24.76
C LYS A 63 3.36 6.97 25.63
N TYR A 64 2.28 7.55 25.09
CA TYR A 64 1.45 8.56 25.75
C TYR A 64 -0.04 8.19 25.78
N PRO A 65 -0.42 6.99 26.28
CA PRO A 65 -1.76 6.44 26.11
C PRO A 65 -2.85 7.25 26.84
N ASP A 66 -2.47 7.96 27.91
CA ASP A 66 -3.41 8.73 28.72
C ASP A 66 -3.37 10.23 28.40
N GLU A 67 -2.31 10.75 27.78
CA GLU A 67 -2.13 12.18 27.50
C GLU A 67 -2.36 12.57 26.04
N LEU A 68 -2.04 11.70 25.10
CA LEU A 68 -2.11 11.95 23.65
C LEU A 68 -3.39 11.37 23.07
N VAL A 69 -4.03 12.13 22.19
CA VAL A 69 -5.07 11.64 21.28
C VAL A 69 -4.62 11.91 19.85
N VAL A 70 -4.37 10.86 19.09
CA VAL A 70 -4.20 10.96 17.63
C VAL A 70 -5.59 10.95 16.98
N ILE A 71 -5.81 11.78 15.96
CA ILE A 71 -7.01 11.74 15.12
C ILE A 71 -6.57 11.73 13.67
N GLY A 72 -6.90 10.65 12.97
CA GLY A 72 -6.72 10.56 11.53
C GLY A 72 -7.78 11.39 10.82
N VAL A 73 -7.40 12.53 10.26
CA VAL A 73 -8.22 13.31 9.35
C VAL A 73 -8.02 12.75 7.94
N HIS A 74 -8.86 11.80 7.56
CA HIS A 74 -8.77 11.16 6.25
C HIS A 74 -9.32 12.11 5.18
N SER A 75 -8.43 12.70 4.39
CA SER A 75 -8.75 13.61 3.29
C SER A 75 -8.42 12.90 1.97
N ALA A 76 -9.45 12.36 1.32
CA ALA A 76 -9.34 11.48 0.16
C ALA A 76 -8.69 12.13 -1.08
N LYS A 77 -7.61 11.52 -1.62
CA LYS A 77 -7.06 11.92 -2.93
C LYS A 77 -7.95 11.45 -4.08
N PHE A 78 -8.37 10.19 -4.05
CA PHE A 78 -9.17 9.53 -5.07
C PHE A 78 -10.66 9.48 -4.69
N THR A 79 -11.54 9.33 -5.69
CA THR A 79 -12.99 9.25 -5.47
C THR A 79 -13.39 8.05 -4.60
N THR A 80 -12.74 6.90 -4.80
CA THR A 80 -13.02 5.66 -4.05
C THR A 80 -12.69 5.78 -2.56
N GLU A 81 -11.72 6.61 -2.20
CA GLU A 81 -11.34 6.82 -0.79
C GLU A 81 -12.34 7.69 -0.01
N ARG A 82 -13.32 8.32 -0.68
CA ARG A 82 -14.37 9.12 -0.01
C ARG A 82 -15.41 8.26 0.71
N GLU A 83 -15.51 6.99 0.36
CA GLU A 83 -16.48 6.05 0.92
C GLU A 83 -15.98 5.50 2.27
N SER A 84 -16.76 5.72 3.34
CA SER A 84 -16.39 5.30 4.71
C SER A 84 -16.16 3.79 4.84
N GLY A 85 -16.84 2.98 4.02
CA GLY A 85 -16.60 1.53 3.96
C GLY A 85 -15.17 1.18 3.50
N ASN A 86 -14.63 1.89 2.52
CA ASN A 86 -13.26 1.64 2.04
C ASN A 86 -12.23 2.16 3.04
N ILE A 87 -12.50 3.29 3.70
CA ILE A 87 -11.67 3.79 4.81
C ILE A 87 -11.63 2.77 5.94
N ARG A 88 -12.77 2.15 6.28
CA ARG A 88 -12.84 1.06 7.26
C ARG A 88 -11.95 -0.11 6.86
N GLU A 89 -11.99 -0.54 5.61
CA GLU A 89 -11.09 -1.61 5.13
C GLU A 89 -9.62 -1.20 5.22
N ALA A 90 -9.27 0.07 4.95
CA ALA A 90 -7.91 0.57 5.16
C ALA A 90 -7.50 0.61 6.65
N ILE A 91 -8.41 0.98 7.55
CA ILE A 91 -8.20 0.95 9.00
C ILE A 91 -7.90 -0.48 9.46
N LEU A 92 -8.68 -1.46 9.00
CA LEU A 92 -8.47 -2.87 9.31
C LEU A 92 -7.19 -3.39 8.67
N ARG A 93 -6.93 -3.00 7.42
CA ARG A 93 -5.71 -3.36 6.69
C ARG A 93 -4.52 -2.89 7.51
N TYR A 94 -4.32 -1.59 7.76
CA TYR A 94 -3.13 -1.06 8.46
C TYR A 94 -3.20 -1.10 9.99
N GLU A 95 -4.26 -1.69 10.55
CA GLU A 95 -4.51 -1.83 11.99
C GLU A 95 -4.43 -0.47 12.72
N ILE A 96 -5.16 0.51 12.21
CA ILE A 96 -5.26 1.85 12.81
C ILE A 96 -6.22 1.80 13.99
N GLU A 97 -5.78 2.23 15.18
CA GLU A 97 -6.58 2.13 16.41
C GLU A 97 -7.17 3.48 16.85
N HIS A 98 -6.57 4.60 16.46
CA HIS A 98 -7.08 5.93 16.77
C HIS A 98 -8.38 6.26 16.00
N PRO A 99 -9.17 7.22 16.51
CA PRO A 99 -10.30 7.80 15.78
C PRO A 99 -9.91 8.30 14.39
N VAL A 100 -10.76 8.03 13.41
CA VAL A 100 -10.62 8.55 12.04
C VAL A 100 -11.88 9.29 11.66
N VAL A 101 -11.73 10.52 11.17
CA VAL A 101 -12.82 11.31 10.59
C VAL A 101 -12.69 11.33 9.07
N ASN A 102 -13.79 11.07 8.37
CA ASN A 102 -13.83 11.12 6.92
C ASN A 102 -14.07 12.56 6.43
N ASP A 103 -13.00 13.29 6.16
CA ASP A 103 -13.02 14.65 5.62
C ASP A 103 -13.13 14.66 4.08
N ARG A 104 -14.10 13.93 3.53
CA ARG A 104 -14.28 13.72 2.07
C ARG A 104 -14.44 14.98 1.23
N ASP A 105 -14.78 16.10 1.86
CA ASP A 105 -14.98 17.41 1.23
C ASP A 105 -13.88 18.42 1.58
N PHE A 106 -12.80 17.97 2.22
CA PHE A 106 -11.64 18.78 2.61
C PHE A 106 -12.03 19.98 3.49
N LEU A 107 -13.03 19.85 4.36
CA LEU A 107 -13.48 20.91 5.24
C LEU A 107 -12.45 21.17 6.35
N ILE A 108 -12.01 20.10 7.02
CA ILE A 108 -10.98 20.19 8.08
C ILE A 108 -9.64 20.54 7.43
N TRP A 109 -9.26 19.88 6.34
CA TRP A 109 -8.05 20.18 5.57
C TRP A 109 -7.92 21.67 5.23
N ARG A 110 -8.99 22.29 4.68
CA ARG A 110 -9.00 23.73 4.37
C ARG A 110 -9.00 24.59 5.63
N GLY A 111 -9.72 24.18 6.68
CA GLY A 111 -9.76 24.90 7.97
C GLY A 111 -8.38 25.03 8.62
N TYR A 112 -7.53 24.00 8.46
CA TYR A 112 -6.15 23.98 8.95
C TYR A 112 -5.10 24.41 7.89
N ALA A 113 -5.53 24.82 6.70
CA ALA A 113 -4.67 25.27 5.59
C ALA A 113 -3.60 24.25 5.16
N ILE A 114 -3.93 22.96 5.20
CA ILE A 114 -3.06 21.85 4.80
C ILE A 114 -2.79 21.88 3.29
N ARG A 115 -1.63 21.38 2.86
CA ARG A 115 -1.18 21.42 1.45
C ARG A 115 -0.48 20.16 0.95
N ALA A 116 -0.23 19.18 1.82
CA ALA A 116 0.51 17.97 1.47
C ALA A 116 0.07 16.80 2.34
N TRP A 117 0.16 15.59 1.79
CA TRP A 117 0.00 14.35 2.52
C TRP A 117 1.39 13.72 2.80
N PRO A 118 1.63 13.16 4.00
CA PRO A 118 0.91 13.44 5.24
C PRO A 118 1.26 14.82 5.80
N SER A 119 0.36 15.40 6.59
CA SER A 119 0.63 16.59 7.41
C SER A 119 0.06 16.45 8.81
N PHE A 120 0.64 17.16 9.77
CA PHE A 120 0.37 16.96 11.19
C PHE A 120 0.16 18.27 11.92
N MET A 121 -0.95 18.40 12.65
CA MET A 121 -1.23 19.54 13.53
C MET A 121 -1.20 19.09 14.97
N ILE A 122 -0.34 19.73 15.77
CA ILE A 122 -0.29 19.50 17.21
C ILE A 122 -1.02 20.61 17.95
N ILE A 123 -1.92 20.21 18.84
CA ILE A 123 -2.83 21.07 19.59
C ILE A 123 -2.59 20.81 21.08
N ASP A 124 -2.46 21.89 21.85
CA ASP A 124 -2.24 21.84 23.30
C ASP A 124 -3.52 21.49 24.09
N PRO A 125 -3.39 21.18 25.40
CA PRO A 125 -4.54 20.89 26.28
C PRO A 125 -5.58 22.01 26.42
N ASP A 126 -5.19 23.26 26.09
CA ASP A 126 -6.09 24.43 26.03
C ASP A 126 -6.71 24.60 24.63
N GLY A 127 -6.63 23.59 23.75
CA GLY A 127 -7.25 23.59 22.43
C GLY A 127 -6.65 24.61 21.47
N LYS A 128 -5.35 24.90 21.59
CA LYS A 128 -4.64 25.85 20.73
C LYS A 128 -3.55 25.17 19.91
N VAL A 129 -3.39 25.60 18.68
CA VAL A 129 -2.38 25.08 17.75
C VAL A 129 -0.99 25.47 18.24
N VAL A 130 -0.14 24.46 18.44
CA VAL A 130 1.29 24.61 18.80
C VAL A 130 2.16 24.68 17.54
N GLY A 131 1.86 23.87 16.54
CA GLY A 131 2.66 23.82 15.31
C GLY A 131 2.16 22.84 14.26
N THR A 132 2.83 22.89 13.11
CA THR A 132 2.57 22.07 11.92
C THR A 132 3.85 21.37 11.46
N HIS A 133 3.71 20.17 10.89
CA HIS A 133 4.78 19.45 10.22
C HIS A 133 4.21 18.70 9.00
N SER A 134 4.98 18.55 7.93
CA SER A 134 4.58 17.80 6.73
C SER A 134 5.69 16.83 6.33
N GLY A 135 5.30 15.65 5.83
CA GLY A 135 6.21 14.59 5.43
C GLY A 135 6.39 13.50 6.49
N GLU A 136 7.39 12.66 6.27
CA GLU A 136 7.62 11.41 7.00
C GLU A 136 8.71 11.51 8.08
N GLY A 137 8.92 10.43 8.83
CA GLY A 137 9.98 10.34 9.84
C GLY A 137 9.71 11.24 11.06
N ILE A 138 8.52 11.07 11.64
CA ILE A 138 7.92 12.07 12.52
C ILE A 138 8.15 11.79 14.01
N TYR A 139 8.54 10.56 14.36
CA TYR A 139 8.59 10.12 15.76
C TYR A 139 9.47 11.01 16.64
N ASP A 140 10.76 11.18 16.30
CA ASP A 140 11.72 11.90 17.16
C ASP A 140 11.33 13.38 17.39
N LEU A 141 10.65 13.99 16.42
CA LEU A 141 10.14 15.35 16.52
C LEU A 141 8.96 15.40 17.48
N PHE A 142 7.90 14.62 17.21
CA PHE A 142 6.68 14.67 18.01
C PHE A 142 6.89 14.13 19.40
N ASP A 143 7.72 13.12 19.60
CA ASP A 143 8.07 12.61 20.92
C ASP A 143 8.59 13.72 21.83
N ARG A 144 9.54 14.51 21.31
CA ARG A 144 10.13 15.64 22.03
C ARG A 144 9.10 16.75 22.32
N VAL A 145 8.31 17.11 21.32
CA VAL A 145 7.34 18.22 21.44
C VAL A 145 6.20 17.83 22.40
N ILE A 146 5.65 16.63 22.27
CA ILE A 146 4.59 16.09 23.13
C ILE A 146 5.09 16.00 24.58
N ALA A 147 6.29 15.48 24.82
CA ALA A 147 6.88 15.43 26.15
C ALA A 147 6.97 16.82 26.82
N GLU A 148 7.37 17.84 26.07
CA GLU A 148 7.49 19.21 26.60
C GLU A 148 6.12 19.86 26.85
N ILE A 149 5.14 19.65 25.95
CA ILE A 149 3.75 20.11 26.17
C ILE A 149 3.19 19.46 27.44
N ILE A 150 3.29 18.13 27.58
CA ILE A 150 2.83 17.41 28.77
C ILE A 150 3.50 18.00 30.01
N ARG A 151 4.83 18.14 30.02
CA ARG A 151 5.57 18.69 31.16
C ARG A 151 5.08 20.10 31.56
N GLU A 152 4.82 20.96 30.58
CA GLU A 152 4.39 22.35 30.81
C GLU A 152 2.97 22.45 31.35
N PHE A 153 2.03 21.67 30.79
CA PHE A 153 0.62 21.72 31.17
C PHE A 153 0.31 20.88 32.42
N ASP A 154 1.07 19.82 32.67
CA ASP A 154 0.95 19.02 33.89
C ASP A 154 1.39 19.81 35.13
N ALA A 155 2.44 20.63 34.99
CA ALA A 155 2.85 21.59 36.04
C ALA A 155 1.76 22.63 36.37
N GLN A 156 0.78 22.82 35.49
CA GLN A 156 -0.37 23.70 35.68
C GLN A 156 -1.62 22.93 36.14
N GLY A 157 -1.56 21.60 36.28
CA GLY A 157 -2.71 20.75 36.61
C GLY A 157 -3.76 20.69 35.49
N LYS A 158 -3.36 20.90 34.23
CA LYS A 158 -4.26 20.97 33.07
C LYS A 158 -4.36 19.68 32.26
N ILE A 159 -3.54 18.66 32.55
CA ILE A 159 -3.61 17.38 31.85
C ILE A 159 -4.73 16.52 32.42
N ASP A 160 -5.64 16.07 31.55
CA ASP A 160 -6.64 15.07 31.87
C ASP A 160 -6.16 13.70 31.41
N ARG A 161 -5.97 12.76 32.34
CA ARG A 161 -5.50 11.39 32.06
C ARG A 161 -6.62 10.35 32.02
N ARG A 162 -7.88 10.77 32.04
CA ARG A 162 -9.00 9.83 31.89
C ARG A 162 -9.00 9.24 30.47
N PRO A 163 -9.15 7.92 30.30
CA PRO A 163 -9.19 7.32 28.96
C PRO A 163 -10.34 7.88 28.12
N LEU A 164 -10.09 8.11 26.83
CA LEU A 164 -11.14 8.43 25.87
C LEU A 164 -11.91 7.14 25.55
N ARG A 165 -13.24 7.19 25.58
CA ARG A 165 -14.06 6.04 25.20
C ARG A 165 -14.07 5.90 23.68
N LEU A 166 -13.37 4.90 23.17
CA LEU A 166 -13.30 4.57 21.76
C LEU A 166 -14.04 3.27 21.44
N ALA A 167 -14.35 3.08 20.16
CA ALA A 167 -14.99 1.87 19.65
C ALA A 167 -14.25 1.42 18.37
N PRO A 168 -13.09 0.73 18.53
CA PRO A 168 -12.28 0.31 17.39
C PRO A 168 -13.06 -0.58 16.41
N GLU A 169 -12.85 -0.35 15.12
CA GLU A 169 -13.29 -1.21 14.03
C GLU A 169 -12.68 -2.61 14.19
N LYS A 170 -13.45 -3.63 13.84
CA LYS A 170 -13.00 -5.03 13.94
C LYS A 170 -13.36 -5.77 12.67
N ASP A 171 -12.42 -6.56 12.17
CA ASP A 171 -12.73 -7.53 11.14
C ASP A 171 -13.54 -8.68 11.77
N ALA A 172 -14.71 -8.95 11.21
CA ALA A 172 -15.55 -10.07 11.60
C ALA A 172 -15.37 -11.27 10.66
N SER A 173 -14.54 -11.14 9.63
CA SER A 173 -14.27 -12.21 8.67
C SER A 173 -13.53 -13.37 9.36
N GLN A 174 -13.99 -14.59 9.09
CA GLN A 174 -13.29 -15.83 9.47
C GLN A 174 -12.71 -16.47 8.21
N SER A 175 -12.01 -15.66 7.41
CA SER A 175 -11.46 -16.05 6.12
C SER A 175 -10.07 -16.68 6.27
N LEU A 176 -9.72 -17.58 5.35
CA LEU A 176 -8.37 -18.18 5.32
C LEU A 176 -7.29 -17.13 5.00
N LEU A 177 -7.62 -16.20 4.11
CA LEU A 177 -6.74 -15.12 3.66
C LEU A 177 -7.19 -13.81 4.29
N SER A 178 -6.26 -12.92 4.59
CA SER A 178 -6.54 -11.57 5.07
C SER A 178 -5.79 -10.57 4.19
N PHE A 179 -6.56 -9.77 3.44
CA PHE A 179 -6.06 -8.81 2.47
C PHE A 179 -4.95 -9.38 1.55
N PRO A 180 -5.26 -10.44 0.76
CA PRO A 180 -4.27 -11.04 -0.13
C PRO A 180 -3.77 -10.01 -1.16
N GLY A 181 -2.45 -9.83 -1.24
CA GLY A 181 -1.84 -8.74 -2.01
C GLY A 181 -1.56 -9.10 -3.47
N LYS A 182 -0.65 -10.06 -3.68
CA LYS A 182 -0.11 -10.44 -4.99
C LYS A 182 -0.07 -11.95 -5.17
N LEU A 183 0.07 -12.35 -6.44
CA LEU A 183 -0.03 -13.74 -6.87
C LEU A 183 1.13 -14.10 -7.79
N ALA A 184 1.65 -15.31 -7.66
CA ALA A 184 2.53 -15.95 -8.63
C ALA A 184 2.06 -17.39 -8.87
N THR A 185 2.42 -17.97 -10.01
CA THR A 185 1.99 -19.32 -10.38
C THR A 185 3.12 -20.11 -11.03
N ASP A 186 3.11 -21.42 -10.77
CA ASP A 186 3.67 -22.42 -11.67
C ASP A 186 2.52 -23.28 -12.24
N PRO A 187 2.78 -24.25 -13.14
CA PRO A 187 1.71 -25.07 -13.71
C PRO A 187 0.88 -25.88 -12.69
N ALA A 188 1.37 -26.07 -11.47
CA ALA A 188 0.74 -26.89 -10.43
C ALA A 188 0.28 -26.09 -9.20
N ARG A 189 0.83 -24.90 -8.94
CA ARG A 189 0.65 -24.16 -7.69
C ARG A 189 0.38 -22.67 -7.92
N LEU A 190 -0.42 -22.10 -7.03
CA LEU A 190 -0.63 -20.66 -6.87
C LEU A 190 -0.01 -20.22 -5.53
N TYR A 191 0.86 -19.22 -5.58
CA TYR A 191 1.48 -18.58 -4.42
C TYR A 191 0.75 -17.27 -4.15
N VAL A 192 0.25 -17.11 -2.94
CA VAL A 192 -0.52 -15.95 -2.51
C VAL A 192 0.22 -15.25 -1.37
N SER A 193 0.51 -13.97 -1.51
CA SER A 193 0.89 -13.18 -0.34
C SER A 193 -0.34 -12.84 0.48
N ASP A 194 -0.43 -13.47 1.65
CA ASP A 194 -1.51 -13.31 2.62
C ASP A 194 -1.11 -12.19 3.59
N SER A 195 -1.22 -10.94 3.10
CA SER A 195 -0.49 -9.78 3.62
C SER A 195 -0.75 -9.52 5.11
N ASN A 196 -2.01 -9.50 5.53
CA ASN A 196 -2.40 -9.21 6.92
C ASN A 196 -2.24 -10.41 7.85
N HIS A 197 -2.02 -11.62 7.33
CA HIS A 197 -1.52 -12.74 8.12
C HIS A 197 0.01 -12.90 8.03
N HIS A 198 0.72 -11.93 7.44
CA HIS A 198 2.19 -11.87 7.40
C HIS A 198 2.87 -13.17 6.93
N ARG A 199 2.31 -13.80 5.90
CA ARG A 199 2.75 -15.11 5.41
C ARG A 199 2.48 -15.28 3.91
N ILE A 200 3.04 -16.34 3.33
CA ILE A 200 2.70 -16.79 1.97
C ILE A 200 1.90 -18.09 2.09
N VAL A 201 0.79 -18.16 1.35
CA VAL A 201 -0.06 -19.36 1.23
C VAL A 201 0.14 -19.97 -0.16
N VAL A 202 0.48 -21.25 -0.21
CA VAL A 202 0.65 -22.00 -1.46
C VAL A 202 -0.55 -22.92 -1.63
N LEU A 203 -1.28 -22.74 -2.74
CA LEU A 203 -2.46 -23.52 -3.11
C LEU A 203 -2.12 -24.46 -4.27
N SER A 204 -2.64 -25.68 -4.22
CA SER A 204 -2.63 -26.61 -5.36
C SER A 204 -3.66 -26.17 -6.41
N LEU A 205 -3.22 -26.04 -7.66
CA LEU A 205 -4.11 -25.71 -8.78
C LEU A 205 -4.96 -26.90 -9.26
N ALA A 206 -4.62 -28.13 -8.83
CA ALA A 206 -5.36 -29.33 -9.21
C ALA A 206 -6.69 -29.48 -8.45
N ASP A 207 -6.72 -29.09 -7.19
CA ASP A 207 -7.83 -29.34 -6.26
C ASP A 207 -8.16 -28.18 -5.31
N SER A 208 -7.46 -27.05 -5.44
CA SER A 208 -7.60 -25.84 -4.62
C SER A 208 -7.30 -26.04 -3.13
N ALA A 209 -6.55 -27.08 -2.76
CA ALA A 209 -6.16 -27.33 -1.37
C ALA A 209 -4.94 -26.51 -0.95
N VAL A 210 -4.83 -26.18 0.35
CA VAL A 210 -3.62 -25.55 0.92
C VAL A 210 -2.45 -26.54 0.92
N ALA A 211 -1.54 -26.36 -0.03
CA ALA A 211 -0.33 -27.17 -0.17
C ALA A 211 0.72 -26.81 0.88
N GLU A 212 0.91 -25.53 1.19
CA GLU A 212 1.91 -25.05 2.15
C GLU A 212 1.56 -23.66 2.72
N VAL A 213 2.04 -23.38 3.92
CA VAL A 213 2.02 -22.03 4.52
C VAL A 213 3.45 -21.71 4.94
N ILE A 214 3.96 -20.55 4.52
CA ILE A 214 5.34 -20.11 4.72
C ILE A 214 5.29 -18.80 5.51
N GLY A 215 5.88 -18.80 6.70
CA GLY A 215 5.77 -17.74 7.68
C GLY A 215 5.01 -18.20 8.93
N ASP A 216 5.48 -17.80 10.11
CA ASP A 216 4.83 -18.13 11.40
C ASP A 216 3.57 -17.28 11.70
N GLY A 217 3.28 -16.29 10.85
CA GLY A 217 2.15 -15.38 10.96
C GLY A 217 2.37 -14.16 11.87
N VAL A 218 3.54 -14.04 12.50
CA VAL A 218 3.92 -12.89 13.32
C VAL A 218 4.73 -11.91 12.49
N ALA A 219 4.36 -10.63 12.52
CA ALA A 219 5.11 -9.55 11.89
C ALA A 219 6.59 -9.56 12.32
N GLY A 220 7.50 -9.49 11.36
CA GLY A 220 8.93 -9.25 11.60
C GLY A 220 9.84 -9.73 10.47
N LEU A 221 11.16 -9.49 10.63
CA LEU A 221 12.20 -9.84 9.66
C LEU A 221 13.07 -10.98 10.21
N ARG A 222 12.56 -12.21 10.14
CA ARG A 222 13.29 -13.41 10.62
C ARG A 222 13.47 -14.42 9.50
N ASP A 223 14.71 -14.84 9.28
CA ASP A 223 15.09 -15.95 8.40
C ASP A 223 14.98 -17.30 9.13
N GLY A 224 14.99 -18.41 8.39
CA GLY A 224 14.93 -19.76 8.97
C GLY A 224 14.23 -20.78 8.08
N GLY A 225 13.67 -21.83 8.68
CA GLY A 225 12.79 -22.77 7.97
C GLY A 225 11.47 -22.12 7.55
N LEU A 226 10.73 -22.74 6.61
CA LEU A 226 9.48 -22.19 6.08
C LEU A 226 8.44 -21.81 7.17
N SER A 227 8.34 -22.58 8.26
CA SER A 227 7.40 -22.31 9.36
C SER A 227 7.96 -21.42 10.48
N GLU A 228 9.24 -21.02 10.41
CA GLU A 228 9.92 -20.21 11.42
C GLU A 228 10.19 -18.79 10.95
N ALA A 229 10.24 -18.60 9.64
CA ALA A 229 10.44 -17.30 9.03
C ALA A 229 9.30 -16.35 9.40
N ARG A 230 9.61 -15.06 9.44
CA ARG A 230 8.63 -13.98 9.63
C ARG A 230 8.67 -13.06 8.45
N PHE A 231 7.50 -12.58 8.06
CA PHE A 231 7.33 -11.49 7.11
C PHE A 231 6.60 -10.34 7.80
N HIS A 232 6.50 -9.19 7.15
CA HIS A 232 5.71 -8.07 7.60
C HIS A 232 5.01 -7.46 6.39
N ARG A 233 3.73 -7.82 6.26
CA ARG A 233 2.84 -7.43 5.14
C ARG A 233 3.47 -7.65 3.75
N PRO A 234 3.85 -8.90 3.41
CA PRO A 234 4.43 -9.18 2.11
C PRO A 234 3.45 -8.83 0.98
N GLN A 235 3.95 -8.27 -0.12
CA GLN A 235 3.20 -7.97 -1.34
C GLN A 235 3.70 -8.87 -2.48
N GLY A 236 4.47 -8.32 -3.43
CA GLY A 236 4.99 -9.00 -4.62
C GLY A 236 5.58 -10.36 -4.37
N VAL A 237 5.26 -11.31 -5.24
CA VAL A 237 5.86 -12.65 -5.28
C VAL A 237 6.29 -12.97 -6.70
N ALA A 238 7.49 -13.52 -6.87
CA ALA A 238 8.01 -13.91 -8.18
C ALA A 238 8.75 -15.25 -8.09
N LEU A 239 8.48 -16.16 -9.03
CA LEU A 239 9.06 -17.50 -9.04
C LEU A 239 10.15 -17.63 -10.13
N ASP A 240 11.25 -18.28 -9.81
CA ASP A 240 12.30 -18.70 -10.73
C ASP A 240 12.81 -20.10 -10.35
N GLY A 241 12.29 -21.13 -11.02
CA GLY A 241 12.52 -22.52 -10.65
C GLY A 241 12.02 -22.81 -9.22
N ASP A 242 12.92 -23.29 -8.36
CA ASP A 242 12.62 -23.57 -6.94
C ASP A 242 12.82 -22.35 -6.02
N ALA A 243 13.17 -21.19 -6.56
CA ALA A 243 13.30 -19.96 -5.78
C ALA A 243 12.04 -19.10 -5.91
N LEU A 244 11.36 -18.83 -4.80
CA LEU A 244 10.29 -17.85 -4.69
C LEU A 244 10.84 -16.59 -4.01
N TYR A 245 10.83 -15.47 -4.71
CA TYR A 245 11.18 -14.16 -4.17
C TYR A 245 9.93 -13.46 -3.65
N VAL A 246 10.06 -12.78 -2.51
CA VAL A 246 8.96 -12.08 -1.83
C VAL A 246 9.40 -10.64 -1.55
N ALA A 247 8.58 -9.68 -1.96
CA ALA A 247 8.68 -8.29 -1.53
C ALA A 247 8.02 -8.18 -0.16
N ASP A 248 8.86 -8.07 0.87
CA ASP A 248 8.46 -8.01 2.26
C ASP A 248 8.36 -6.54 2.67
N THR A 249 7.24 -5.94 2.30
CA THR A 249 7.09 -4.50 2.05
C THR A 249 7.37 -3.65 3.28
N GLU A 250 6.77 -3.98 4.43
CA GLU A 250 6.96 -3.22 5.69
C GLU A 250 8.24 -3.59 6.43
N ASN A 251 8.92 -4.66 6.02
CA ASN A 251 10.30 -4.90 6.44
C ASN A 251 11.29 -4.18 5.50
N HIS A 252 10.82 -3.53 4.44
CA HIS A 252 11.65 -2.95 3.38
C HIS A 252 12.72 -3.93 2.89
N ALA A 253 12.32 -5.17 2.63
CA ALA A 253 13.23 -6.27 2.33
C ALA A 253 12.75 -7.11 1.14
N ILE A 254 13.71 -7.80 0.52
CA ILE A 254 13.47 -8.86 -0.47
C ILE A 254 13.88 -10.18 0.17
N ARG A 255 12.94 -11.11 0.26
CA ARG A 255 13.16 -12.44 0.84
C ARG A 255 13.24 -13.46 -0.28
N ARG A 256 14.09 -14.47 -0.11
CA ARG A 256 14.19 -15.63 -0.99
C ARG A 256 13.76 -16.85 -0.20
N VAL A 257 12.70 -17.49 -0.67
CA VAL A 257 12.28 -18.81 -0.24
C VAL A 257 12.89 -19.84 -1.19
N ASP A 258 13.69 -20.74 -0.64
CA ASP A 258 14.17 -21.92 -1.33
C ASP A 258 13.18 -23.06 -1.11
N LEU A 259 12.45 -23.45 -2.14
CA LEU A 259 11.40 -24.48 -2.04
C LEU A 259 12.00 -25.89 -1.94
N ALA A 260 13.21 -26.11 -2.46
CA ALA A 260 13.91 -27.39 -2.38
C ALA A 260 14.57 -27.57 -1.02
N ASP A 261 15.32 -26.57 -0.55
CA ASP A 261 16.00 -26.60 0.75
C ASP A 261 15.06 -26.24 1.91
N ARG A 262 13.86 -25.74 1.61
CA ARG A 262 12.81 -25.36 2.57
C ARG A 262 13.26 -24.30 3.57
N THR A 263 13.96 -23.28 3.06
CA THR A 263 14.49 -22.18 3.87
C THR A 263 14.03 -20.82 3.34
N VAL A 264 14.00 -19.82 4.22
CA VAL A 264 13.78 -18.41 3.88
C VAL A 264 15.00 -17.61 4.32
N THR A 265 15.52 -16.79 3.41
CA THR A 265 16.68 -15.93 3.62
C THR A 265 16.39 -14.50 3.17
N THR A 266 17.04 -13.52 3.78
CA THR A 266 16.99 -12.13 3.34
C THR A 266 18.02 -11.88 2.24
N LEU A 267 17.56 -11.56 1.04
CA LEU A 267 18.38 -11.35 -0.14
C LEU A 267 18.83 -9.88 -0.28
N ALA A 268 17.93 -8.95 0.03
CA ALA A 268 18.21 -7.52 0.09
C ALA A 268 17.33 -6.79 1.10
N GLY A 269 17.77 -5.60 1.53
CA GLY A 269 17.10 -4.83 2.57
C GLY A 269 17.69 -5.09 3.95
N THR A 270 17.80 -4.02 4.74
CA THR A 270 18.36 -4.04 6.11
C THR A 270 17.29 -4.12 7.20
N GLY A 271 16.01 -4.06 6.83
CA GLY A 271 14.91 -3.85 7.79
C GLY A 271 14.56 -2.39 8.04
N ARG A 272 15.28 -1.43 7.43
CA ARG A 272 15.05 0.01 7.60
C ARG A 272 14.56 0.64 6.30
N GLN A 273 13.67 1.62 6.43
CA GLN A 273 13.21 2.43 5.30
C GLN A 273 14.37 3.26 4.74
N GLY A 274 14.67 3.07 3.46
CA GLY A 274 15.70 3.80 2.73
C GLY A 274 15.28 5.23 2.39
N LEU A 275 16.23 6.15 2.41
CA LEU A 275 16.01 7.55 2.04
C LEU A 275 15.89 7.73 0.52
N TYR A 276 15.21 8.80 0.11
CA TYR A 276 15.15 9.22 -1.29
C TYR A 276 16.55 9.46 -1.88
N GLY A 277 16.75 9.04 -3.12
CA GLY A 277 18.02 9.23 -3.85
C GLY A 277 19.16 8.28 -3.44
N HIS A 278 18.88 7.23 -2.66
CA HIS A 278 19.88 6.22 -2.32
C HIS A 278 20.41 5.50 -3.58
N ALA A 279 21.73 5.32 -3.66
CA ALA A 279 22.39 4.77 -4.86
C ALA A 279 22.32 3.23 -4.97
N GLY A 280 21.82 2.56 -3.93
CA GLY A 280 21.85 1.10 -3.81
C GLY A 280 23.15 0.59 -3.21
N GLY A 281 23.45 -0.68 -3.43
CA GLY A 281 24.61 -1.37 -2.85
C GLY A 281 24.50 -2.88 -2.98
N ARG A 282 25.31 -3.60 -2.20
CA ARG A 282 25.14 -5.05 -2.07
C ARG A 282 23.82 -5.31 -1.35
N GLY A 283 23.03 -6.27 -1.82
CA GLY A 283 21.64 -6.49 -1.42
C GLY A 283 21.40 -6.39 0.09
N PRO A 284 22.05 -7.21 0.93
CA PRO A 284 21.83 -7.19 2.38
C PRO A 284 22.21 -5.87 3.08
N ASP A 285 22.99 -5.02 2.40
CA ASP A 285 23.50 -3.75 2.91
C ASP A 285 22.74 -2.55 2.31
N ALA A 286 21.84 -2.78 1.33
CA ALA A 286 21.06 -1.74 0.68
C ALA A 286 19.76 -1.49 1.46
N ASP A 287 19.58 -0.28 2.00
CA ASP A 287 18.29 0.15 2.55
C ASP A 287 17.29 0.29 1.38
N LEU A 288 16.20 -0.48 1.40
CA LEU A 288 15.13 -0.40 0.40
C LEU A 288 13.97 0.45 0.93
N ASN A 289 13.03 0.82 0.08
CA ASN A 289 11.91 1.67 0.47
C ASN A 289 10.60 1.13 -0.12
N SER A 290 9.96 0.26 0.66
CA SER A 290 8.67 -0.36 0.38
C SER A 290 8.60 -1.03 -0.99
N PRO A 291 9.36 -2.14 -1.20
CA PRO A 291 9.24 -2.94 -2.41
C PRO A 291 7.83 -3.52 -2.48
N TRP A 292 7.14 -3.35 -3.61
CA TRP A 292 5.72 -3.66 -3.74
C TRP A 292 5.43 -4.82 -4.69
N ASP A 293 6.15 -4.90 -5.80
CA ASP A 293 6.01 -6.02 -6.75
C ASP A 293 7.35 -6.43 -7.36
N LEU A 294 7.42 -7.68 -7.81
CA LEU A 294 8.65 -8.33 -8.25
C LEU A 294 8.51 -9.00 -9.61
N LEU A 295 9.59 -9.01 -10.38
CA LEU A 295 9.68 -9.75 -11.63
C LEU A 295 11.09 -10.27 -11.84
N VAL A 296 11.23 -11.58 -12.07
CA VAL A 296 12.50 -12.18 -12.49
C VAL A 296 12.62 -12.12 -14.01
N HIS A 297 13.71 -11.55 -14.52
CA HIS A 297 14.04 -11.56 -15.95
C HIS A 297 15.55 -11.42 -16.18
N GLY A 298 16.11 -12.25 -17.07
CA GLY A 298 17.50 -12.10 -17.52
C GLY A 298 18.57 -12.19 -16.42
N GLY A 299 18.33 -13.02 -15.39
CA GLY A 299 19.24 -13.16 -14.23
C GLY A 299 19.16 -12.01 -13.22
N LYS A 300 18.15 -11.15 -13.34
CA LYS A 300 17.87 -10.05 -12.41
C LYS A 300 16.47 -10.18 -11.82
N LEU A 301 16.32 -9.68 -10.61
CA LEU A 301 15.04 -9.41 -10.00
C LEU A 301 14.75 -7.91 -10.12
N TYR A 302 13.77 -7.55 -10.93
CA TYR A 302 13.25 -6.20 -11.02
C TYR A 302 12.22 -5.97 -9.92
N ILE A 303 12.24 -4.77 -9.35
CA ILE A 303 11.49 -4.42 -8.14
C ILE A 303 10.73 -3.12 -8.43
N ALA A 304 9.41 -3.15 -8.28
CA ALA A 304 8.60 -1.95 -8.21
C ALA A 304 8.75 -1.36 -6.80
N MET A 305 9.57 -0.31 -6.67
CA MET A 305 9.93 0.31 -5.39
C MET A 305 9.00 1.50 -5.13
N ALA A 306 7.86 1.21 -4.48
CA ALA A 306 6.78 2.16 -4.33
C ALA A 306 7.20 3.40 -3.53
N GLY A 307 7.89 3.19 -2.41
CA GLY A 307 8.19 4.23 -1.42
C GLY A 307 9.22 5.26 -1.85
N CYS A 308 10.04 4.96 -2.87
CA CYS A 308 10.96 5.94 -3.46
C CYS A 308 10.66 6.22 -4.93
N HIS A 309 9.47 5.83 -5.41
CA HIS A 309 8.96 6.10 -6.77
C HIS A 309 9.94 5.72 -7.89
N GLN A 310 10.45 4.48 -7.83
CA GLN A 310 11.45 3.98 -8.77
C GLN A 310 11.20 2.52 -9.12
N LEU A 311 11.75 2.10 -10.27
CA LEU A 311 12.03 0.69 -10.53
C LEU A 311 13.48 0.42 -10.14
N TRP A 312 13.71 -0.67 -9.42
CA TRP A 312 15.04 -1.13 -9.01
C TRP A 312 15.36 -2.47 -9.67
N ALA A 313 16.64 -2.81 -9.74
CA ALA A 313 17.11 -4.11 -10.19
C ALA A 313 18.14 -4.69 -9.22
N LEU A 314 17.98 -5.97 -8.90
CA LEU A 314 18.91 -6.79 -8.13
C LEU A 314 19.49 -7.86 -9.05
N ASP A 315 20.80 -7.88 -9.23
CA ASP A 315 21.50 -8.94 -9.97
C ASP A 315 21.58 -10.19 -9.10
N LEU A 316 20.95 -11.29 -9.51
CA LEU A 316 20.78 -12.49 -8.67
C LEU A 316 22.09 -13.24 -8.41
N ARG A 317 23.15 -12.97 -9.20
CA ARG A 317 24.46 -13.62 -9.05
C ARG A 317 25.37 -12.82 -8.12
N THR A 318 25.37 -11.50 -8.24
CA THR A 318 26.28 -10.61 -7.51
C THR A 318 25.63 -9.94 -6.30
N LEU A 319 24.30 -9.98 -6.21
CA LEU A 319 23.46 -9.27 -5.25
C LEU A 319 23.56 -7.74 -5.35
N ASP A 320 24.15 -7.22 -6.41
CA ASP A 320 24.19 -5.79 -6.64
C ASP A 320 22.77 -5.26 -6.90
N THR A 321 22.32 -4.34 -6.05
CA THR A 321 20.95 -3.84 -5.98
C THR A 321 20.95 -2.34 -6.14
N ARG A 322 20.30 -1.81 -7.18
CA ARG A 322 20.37 -0.38 -7.53
C ARG A 322 19.11 0.13 -8.24
N PRO A 323 18.87 1.45 -8.23
CA PRO A 323 17.88 2.07 -9.11
C PRO A 323 18.12 1.68 -10.58
N TYR A 324 17.04 1.32 -11.26
CA TYR A 324 17.03 0.97 -12.67
C TYR A 324 16.36 2.06 -13.52
N ALA A 325 15.19 2.54 -13.08
CA ALA A 325 14.47 3.62 -13.72
C ALA A 325 13.76 4.49 -12.67
N GLY A 326 13.64 5.78 -12.96
CA GLY A 326 13.03 6.79 -12.10
C GLY A 326 14.04 7.65 -11.35
N SER A 327 13.77 8.94 -11.30
CA SER A 327 14.56 9.96 -10.59
C SER A 327 14.29 10.00 -9.08
N GLY A 328 13.21 9.35 -8.64
CA GLY A 328 12.68 9.42 -7.28
C GLY A 328 11.70 10.59 -7.04
N MET A 329 11.48 11.45 -8.03
CA MET A 329 10.42 12.45 -7.99
C MET A 329 9.05 11.80 -8.22
N GLU A 330 8.09 12.08 -7.34
CA GLU A 330 6.69 11.65 -7.48
C GLU A 330 5.97 12.49 -8.55
N ASN A 331 5.93 12.01 -9.79
CA ASN A 331 5.19 12.65 -10.89
C ASN A 331 5.03 11.70 -12.07
N ILE A 332 4.35 12.14 -13.14
CA ILE A 332 4.34 11.46 -14.45
C ILE A 332 5.23 12.22 -15.43
N SER A 333 6.42 11.68 -15.70
CA SER A 333 7.30 12.24 -16.74
C SER A 333 8.02 11.14 -17.49
N ASP A 334 7.86 11.14 -18.81
CA ASP A 334 8.58 10.24 -19.72
C ASP A 334 9.96 10.82 -20.03
N ALA A 335 11.01 10.03 -19.81
CA ALA A 335 12.39 10.40 -20.15
C ALA A 335 13.24 9.12 -20.32
N ASP A 336 14.54 9.26 -20.53
CA ASP A 336 15.47 8.14 -20.34
C ASP A 336 15.35 7.57 -18.93
N LEU A 337 15.72 6.30 -18.76
CA LEU A 337 15.43 5.54 -17.54
C LEU A 337 15.70 6.32 -16.22
N PRO A 338 16.87 6.92 -15.97
CA PRO A 338 17.15 7.57 -14.69
C PRO A 338 16.43 8.91 -14.47
N ASN A 339 16.01 9.60 -15.53
CA ASN A 339 15.42 10.95 -15.42
C ASN A 339 13.89 10.95 -15.45
N ALA A 340 13.26 9.81 -15.74
CA ALA A 340 11.81 9.69 -15.69
C ALA A 340 11.31 9.97 -14.27
N ALA A 341 10.12 10.57 -14.14
CA ALA A 341 9.43 10.66 -12.86
C ALA A 341 8.34 9.60 -12.85
N LEU A 342 8.29 8.81 -11.78
CA LEU A 342 7.30 7.77 -11.52
C LEU A 342 6.53 8.16 -10.25
N ALA A 343 5.44 7.47 -9.93
CA ALA A 343 4.65 7.75 -8.75
C ALA A 343 4.06 6.45 -8.19
N GLN A 344 4.77 5.91 -7.20
CA GLN A 344 4.39 4.70 -6.45
C GLN A 344 4.15 3.48 -7.37
N PRO A 345 5.18 3.01 -8.10
CA PRO A 345 5.05 1.83 -8.93
C PRO A 345 4.73 0.61 -8.04
N SER A 346 3.60 -0.06 -8.31
CA SER A 346 3.05 -1.10 -7.43
C SER A 346 2.77 -2.44 -8.12
N GLY A 347 2.96 -2.50 -9.45
CA GLY A 347 2.85 -3.73 -10.23
C GLY A 347 3.88 -3.77 -11.34
N ILE A 348 4.44 -4.94 -11.66
CA ILE A 348 5.44 -5.07 -12.72
C ILE A 348 5.35 -6.40 -13.48
N THR A 349 5.54 -6.36 -14.80
CA THR A 349 5.55 -7.53 -15.70
C THR A 349 6.41 -7.26 -16.94
N THR A 350 6.56 -8.22 -17.87
CA THR A 350 7.38 -8.03 -19.08
C THR A 350 6.89 -8.87 -20.27
N ASP A 351 7.12 -8.36 -21.48
CA ASP A 351 7.06 -9.12 -22.73
C ASP A 351 8.43 -9.68 -23.16
N GLY A 352 9.46 -9.55 -22.32
CA GLY A 352 10.85 -9.90 -22.61
C GLY A 352 11.63 -8.84 -23.39
N LYS A 353 11.01 -7.69 -23.72
CA LYS A 353 11.67 -6.52 -24.34
C LYS A 353 11.58 -5.29 -23.46
N ARG A 354 10.45 -5.12 -22.79
CA ARG A 354 10.15 -3.99 -21.91
C ARG A 354 9.57 -4.50 -20.59
N LEU A 355 9.85 -3.77 -19.53
CA LEU A 355 9.10 -3.85 -18.30
C LEU A 355 7.82 -3.04 -18.49
N TYR A 356 6.68 -3.58 -18.08
CA TYR A 356 5.43 -2.83 -17.94
C TYR A 356 5.11 -2.73 -16.47
N PHE A 357 4.71 -1.55 -16.03
CA PHE A 357 4.43 -1.31 -14.62
C PHE A 357 3.19 -0.48 -14.40
N ALA A 358 2.51 -0.76 -13.30
CA ALA A 358 1.40 0.04 -12.80
C ALA A 358 1.97 1.17 -11.92
N ASP A 359 1.78 2.41 -12.38
CA ASP A 359 2.28 3.63 -11.74
C ASP A 359 1.09 4.27 -11.01
N SER A 360 0.90 3.86 -9.75
CA SER A 360 -0.41 3.87 -9.09
C SER A 360 -0.90 5.28 -8.75
N GLU A 361 -0.04 6.13 -8.21
CA GLU A 361 -0.42 7.47 -7.76
C GLU A 361 -0.73 8.43 -8.92
N VAL A 362 -0.26 8.12 -10.13
CA VAL A 362 -0.58 8.82 -11.39
C VAL A 362 -1.63 8.11 -12.23
N SER A 363 -2.19 7.01 -11.73
CA SER A 363 -3.24 6.22 -12.39
C SER A 363 -2.89 5.85 -13.84
N ALA A 364 -1.68 5.33 -14.04
CA ALA A 364 -1.14 5.05 -15.37
C ALA A 364 -0.54 3.64 -15.47
N ILE A 365 -0.52 3.11 -16.69
CA ILE A 365 0.33 1.96 -17.05
C ILE A 365 1.42 2.47 -17.97
N ARG A 366 2.66 2.12 -17.65
CA ARG A 366 3.85 2.66 -18.28
C ARG A 366 4.81 1.53 -18.63
N ALA A 367 5.74 1.80 -19.53
CA ALA A 367 6.74 0.85 -19.98
C ALA A 367 8.15 1.41 -19.80
N ALA A 368 9.08 0.60 -19.34
CA ALA A 368 10.51 0.90 -19.32
C ALA A 368 11.24 -0.11 -20.21
N ASP A 369 12.10 0.35 -21.11
CA ASP A 369 12.91 -0.55 -21.94
C ASP A 369 13.85 -1.39 -21.07
N LEU A 370 14.11 -2.64 -21.45
CA LEU A 370 15.12 -3.48 -20.78
C LEU A 370 16.57 -3.10 -21.15
N ASP A 371 16.79 -2.38 -22.27
CA ASP A 371 18.09 -1.77 -22.58
C ASP A 371 18.37 -0.67 -21.55
N PRO A 372 19.49 -0.72 -20.80
CA PRO A 372 19.83 0.30 -19.80
C PRO A 372 20.04 1.71 -20.38
N ARG A 373 20.11 1.87 -21.71
CA ARG A 373 20.15 3.18 -22.41
C ARG A 373 18.78 3.58 -22.98
N GLY A 374 17.75 2.80 -22.71
CA GLY A 374 16.40 3.03 -23.17
C GLY A 374 15.67 4.08 -22.35
N ARG A 375 14.35 4.04 -22.40
CA ARG A 375 13.50 5.07 -21.80
C ARG A 375 12.28 4.52 -21.10
N VAL A 376 11.65 5.38 -20.31
CA VAL A 376 10.30 5.20 -19.80
C VAL A 376 9.31 5.90 -20.73
N GLU A 377 8.20 5.22 -21.04
CA GLU A 377 7.09 5.77 -21.79
C GLU A 377 5.73 5.46 -21.14
N THR A 378 4.83 6.44 -21.21
CA THR A 378 3.45 6.28 -20.74
C THR A 378 2.62 5.60 -21.82
N LEU A 379 1.99 4.47 -21.49
CA LEU A 379 1.06 3.78 -22.39
C LEU A 379 -0.33 4.37 -22.27
N VAL A 380 -0.87 4.46 -21.06
CA VAL A 380 -2.19 5.04 -20.76
C VAL A 380 -2.17 5.77 -19.41
N GLY A 381 -3.13 6.66 -19.19
CA GLY A 381 -3.16 7.55 -18.01
C GLY A 381 -2.47 8.90 -18.29
N ALA A 382 -2.64 9.86 -17.39
CA ALA A 382 -2.27 11.25 -17.68
C ALA A 382 -1.67 12.08 -16.52
N GLY A 383 -1.89 11.75 -15.24
CA GLY A 383 -1.43 12.61 -14.16
C GLY A 383 -1.87 12.23 -12.74
N LEU A 384 -1.23 12.84 -11.74
CA LEU A 384 -1.48 12.63 -10.29
C LEU A 384 -2.93 12.85 -9.87
N PHE A 385 -3.66 13.72 -10.58
CA PHE A 385 -5.06 14.04 -10.32
C PHE A 385 -5.95 13.83 -11.56
N GLU A 386 -5.45 13.08 -12.55
CA GLU A 386 -6.17 12.76 -13.78
C GLU A 386 -6.57 11.27 -13.81
N TYR A 387 -7.43 10.90 -12.86
CA TYR A 387 -7.95 9.54 -12.68
C TYR A 387 -9.44 9.44 -13.05
N GLY A 388 -9.97 8.22 -13.06
CA GLY A 388 -11.38 7.91 -13.32
C GLY A 388 -11.55 6.53 -13.95
N ASP A 389 -12.75 6.21 -14.43
CA ASP A 389 -13.07 4.94 -15.08
C ASP A 389 -13.50 5.20 -16.54
N ARG A 390 -12.54 5.21 -17.47
CA ARG A 390 -12.83 5.46 -18.89
C ARG A 390 -11.95 4.64 -19.81
N ASP A 391 -12.57 3.82 -20.65
CA ASP A 391 -11.91 3.12 -21.75
C ASP A 391 -11.48 4.12 -22.83
N GLY A 392 -10.39 3.84 -23.54
CA GLY A 392 -9.85 4.78 -24.51
C GLY A 392 -8.48 4.39 -25.04
N VAL A 393 -7.83 5.32 -25.75
CA VAL A 393 -6.48 5.11 -26.29
C VAL A 393 -5.51 6.11 -25.67
N GLY A 394 -4.38 5.62 -25.19
CA GLY A 394 -3.32 6.47 -24.68
C GLY A 394 -3.77 7.36 -23.52
N PRO A 395 -3.53 8.68 -23.59
CA PRO A 395 -3.89 9.62 -22.53
C PRO A 395 -5.40 9.87 -22.42
N GLU A 396 -6.25 9.28 -23.27
CA GLU A 396 -7.71 9.37 -23.13
C GLU A 396 -8.27 8.34 -22.15
N ALA A 397 -7.60 7.20 -21.98
CA ALA A 397 -8.01 6.22 -20.98
C ALA A 397 -7.82 6.78 -19.57
N ARG A 398 -8.71 6.40 -18.65
CA ARG A 398 -8.61 6.74 -17.22
C ARG A 398 -8.66 5.45 -16.41
N LEU A 399 -7.74 5.37 -15.46
CA LEU A 399 -7.65 4.36 -14.41
C LEU A 399 -7.77 5.06 -13.06
N GLN A 400 -7.87 4.31 -11.97
CA GLN A 400 -7.86 4.84 -10.61
C GLN A 400 -7.01 3.90 -9.73
N HIS A 401 -5.82 4.39 -9.36
CA HIS A 401 -4.85 3.69 -8.51
C HIS A 401 -4.62 2.21 -8.89
N PRO A 402 -4.21 1.89 -10.13
CA PRO A 402 -3.98 0.50 -10.52
C PRO A 402 -2.80 -0.08 -9.75
N LEU A 403 -2.97 -1.25 -9.13
CA LEU A 403 -1.90 -1.92 -8.37
C LEU A 403 -1.33 -3.14 -9.09
N GLY A 404 -2.07 -3.80 -9.97
CA GLY A 404 -1.64 -5.03 -10.64
C GLY A 404 -1.49 -4.87 -12.14
N VAL A 405 -0.44 -5.47 -12.72
CA VAL A 405 -0.30 -5.61 -14.17
C VAL A 405 0.33 -6.96 -14.53
N LEU A 406 -0.24 -7.66 -15.51
CA LEU A 406 0.21 -8.96 -15.98
C LEU A 406 0.25 -8.98 -17.51
N TYR A 407 1.39 -9.31 -18.10
CA TYR A 407 1.50 -9.55 -19.53
C TYR A 407 1.19 -11.01 -19.86
N HIS A 408 0.26 -11.23 -20.78
CA HIS A 408 -0.07 -12.54 -21.31
C HIS A 408 -0.65 -12.42 -22.72
N ASP A 409 -0.21 -13.28 -23.64
CA ASP A 409 -0.69 -13.37 -25.03
C ASP A 409 -0.77 -12.01 -25.78
N GLY A 410 0.24 -11.16 -25.59
CA GLY A 410 0.32 -9.87 -26.28
C GLY A 410 -0.50 -8.74 -25.65
N LEU A 411 -1.19 -9.00 -24.54
CA LEU A 411 -2.00 -8.04 -23.81
C LEU A 411 -1.46 -7.83 -22.40
N LEU A 412 -1.74 -6.65 -21.85
CA LEU A 412 -1.58 -6.36 -20.42
C LEU A 412 -2.95 -6.46 -19.77
N TYR A 413 -3.10 -7.30 -18.77
CA TYR A 413 -4.23 -7.30 -17.85
C TYR A 413 -3.88 -6.44 -16.65
N VAL A 414 -4.77 -5.56 -16.25
CA VAL A 414 -4.51 -4.53 -15.24
C VAL A 414 -5.58 -4.60 -14.18
N ALA A 415 -5.17 -4.72 -12.92
CA ALA A 415 -6.08 -4.53 -11.79
C ALA A 415 -6.23 -3.03 -11.57
N ASP A 416 -7.33 -2.47 -12.07
CA ASP A 416 -7.70 -1.07 -11.93
C ASP A 416 -8.43 -0.90 -10.59
N THR A 417 -7.61 -0.96 -9.54
CA THR A 417 -8.01 -1.33 -8.17
C THR A 417 -9.16 -0.49 -7.64
N TYR A 418 -9.05 0.84 -7.67
CA TYR A 418 -10.08 1.71 -7.10
C TYR A 418 -11.32 1.81 -7.98
N ASN A 419 -11.24 1.42 -9.24
CA ASN A 419 -12.42 1.28 -10.09
C ASN A 419 -13.11 -0.09 -9.93
N ASN A 420 -12.58 -1.01 -9.11
CA ASN A 420 -13.11 -2.36 -8.93
C ASN A 420 -13.27 -3.12 -10.26
N ARG A 421 -12.27 -3.00 -11.14
CA ARG A 421 -12.27 -3.62 -12.47
C ARG A 421 -10.93 -4.24 -12.82
N ILE A 422 -10.98 -5.22 -13.72
CA ILE A 422 -9.81 -5.63 -14.50
C ILE A 422 -9.92 -5.00 -15.88
N LYS A 423 -8.90 -4.25 -16.30
CA LYS A 423 -8.76 -3.68 -17.65
C LYS A 423 -7.83 -4.55 -18.48
N ARG A 424 -7.91 -4.44 -19.81
CA ARG A 424 -6.92 -4.99 -20.74
C ARG A 424 -6.36 -3.89 -21.63
N ILE A 425 -5.06 -3.94 -21.90
CA ILE A 425 -4.36 -2.94 -22.70
C ILE A 425 -3.54 -3.63 -23.78
N GLY A 426 -3.69 -3.19 -25.02
CA GLY A 426 -2.76 -3.55 -26.10
C GLY A 426 -1.52 -2.65 -26.05
N PRO A 427 -0.30 -3.15 -25.73
CA PRO A 427 0.87 -2.29 -25.55
C PRO A 427 1.22 -1.45 -26.78
N ALA A 428 1.07 -2.04 -27.98
CA ALA A 428 1.37 -1.38 -29.25
C ALA A 428 0.27 -0.39 -29.67
N THR A 429 -1.00 -0.74 -29.45
CA THR A 429 -2.15 0.10 -29.83
C THR A 429 -2.48 1.15 -28.78
N ARG A 430 -1.97 1.00 -27.56
CA ARG A 430 -2.29 1.79 -26.36
C ARG A 430 -3.79 1.86 -26.05
N ARG A 431 -4.57 0.92 -26.58
CA ARG A 431 -6.01 0.82 -26.33
C ARG A 431 -6.24 0.13 -24.99
N CYS A 432 -6.93 0.80 -24.07
CA CYS A 432 -7.39 0.30 -22.79
C CYS A 432 -8.90 0.05 -22.84
N GLU A 433 -9.32 -1.13 -22.42
CA GLU A 433 -10.72 -1.55 -22.38
C GLU A 433 -11.04 -2.26 -21.07
N THR A 434 -12.27 -2.10 -20.61
CA THR A 434 -12.80 -2.91 -19.52
C THR A 434 -12.87 -4.37 -19.93
N PHE A 435 -12.27 -5.22 -19.11
CA PHE A 435 -12.27 -6.67 -19.31
C PHE A 435 -13.22 -7.37 -18.34
N LEU A 436 -13.10 -7.11 -17.03
CA LEU A 436 -13.96 -7.69 -15.98
C LEU A 436 -14.37 -6.60 -14.98
N GLY A 437 -15.52 -6.78 -14.34
CA GLY A 437 -15.98 -5.98 -13.22
C GLY A 437 -17.12 -5.03 -13.59
N ALA A 438 -18.15 -4.98 -12.74
CA ALA A 438 -19.28 -4.05 -12.84
C ALA A 438 -18.94 -2.62 -12.37
N GLY A 439 -17.76 -2.41 -11.76
CA GLY A 439 -17.32 -1.11 -11.25
C GLY A 439 -17.85 -0.76 -9.85
N ARG A 440 -18.23 -1.76 -9.05
CA ARG A 440 -18.71 -1.59 -7.67
C ARG A 440 -18.14 -2.65 -6.75
N SER A 441 -17.93 -2.28 -5.48
CA SER A 441 -17.49 -3.17 -4.42
C SER A 441 -18.52 -4.26 -4.12
N GLY A 442 -18.08 -5.50 -4.03
CA GLY A 442 -18.93 -6.66 -3.71
C GLY A 442 -18.28 -7.99 -4.09
N THR A 443 -18.98 -9.09 -3.83
CA THR A 443 -18.47 -10.47 -4.02
C THR A 443 -19.23 -11.25 -5.10
N ALA A 444 -20.09 -10.58 -5.89
CA ALA A 444 -20.91 -11.27 -6.88
C ALA A 444 -20.05 -11.95 -7.97
N ASP A 445 -20.26 -13.25 -8.16
CA ASP A 445 -19.69 -14.06 -9.24
C ASP A 445 -20.50 -13.91 -10.55
N GLY A 446 -19.96 -14.43 -11.65
CA GLY A 446 -20.66 -14.56 -12.92
C GLY A 446 -19.87 -14.03 -14.12
N PRO A 447 -20.56 -13.57 -15.18
CA PRO A 447 -19.91 -13.14 -16.40
C PRO A 447 -19.13 -11.82 -16.21
N PRO A 448 -18.17 -11.52 -17.11
CA PRO A 448 -17.30 -10.34 -17.09
C PRO A 448 -17.95 -9.02 -16.67
N GLU A 449 -19.14 -8.72 -17.16
CA GLU A 449 -19.81 -7.42 -16.94
C GLU A 449 -20.60 -7.33 -15.63
N ARG A 450 -20.79 -8.45 -14.93
CA ARG A 450 -21.61 -8.52 -13.70
C ARG A 450 -20.81 -8.82 -12.45
N VAL A 451 -19.62 -9.39 -12.60
CA VAL A 451 -18.74 -9.70 -11.48
C VAL A 451 -18.43 -8.43 -10.69
N GLU A 452 -18.42 -8.53 -9.38
CA GLU A 452 -18.05 -7.44 -8.47
C GLU A 452 -16.71 -7.78 -7.81
N PHE A 453 -15.84 -6.80 -7.63
CA PHE A 453 -14.56 -6.92 -6.91
C PHE A 453 -14.50 -5.85 -5.85
N ASN A 454 -13.62 -5.97 -4.87
CA ASN A 454 -13.35 -4.95 -3.86
C ASN A 454 -11.83 -4.73 -3.73
N GLU A 455 -11.34 -3.68 -4.41
CA GLU A 455 -9.92 -3.33 -4.54
C GLU A 455 -9.03 -4.53 -4.94
N PRO A 456 -9.16 -5.05 -6.17
CA PRO A 456 -8.29 -6.12 -6.64
C PRO A 456 -6.87 -5.61 -6.87
N ASN A 457 -5.85 -6.34 -6.41
CA ASN A 457 -4.44 -5.87 -6.41
C ASN A 457 -3.50 -6.72 -7.26
N GLY A 458 -3.64 -8.04 -7.21
CA GLY A 458 -2.72 -9.00 -7.79
C GLY A 458 -3.34 -9.80 -8.93
N LEU A 459 -2.53 -10.12 -9.95
CA LEU A 459 -2.93 -10.91 -11.11
C LEU A 459 -1.90 -12.00 -11.38
N ALA A 460 -2.36 -13.21 -11.68
CA ALA A 460 -1.51 -14.30 -12.18
C ALA A 460 -2.26 -15.14 -13.21
N TYR A 461 -1.52 -15.79 -14.12
CA TYR A 461 -2.12 -16.66 -15.12
C TYR A 461 -1.52 -18.06 -15.06
N ALA A 462 -2.39 -19.06 -15.07
CA ALA A 462 -2.00 -20.46 -15.25
C ALA A 462 -3.10 -21.25 -15.95
N SER A 463 -2.71 -22.12 -16.88
CA SER A 463 -3.59 -23.15 -17.47
C SER A 463 -4.95 -22.64 -17.97
N GLY A 464 -4.96 -21.52 -18.71
CA GLY A 464 -6.20 -20.95 -19.27
C GLY A 464 -7.06 -20.20 -18.26
N LYS A 465 -6.51 -19.81 -17.11
CA LYS A 465 -7.21 -19.09 -16.05
C LYS A 465 -6.43 -17.88 -15.58
N LEU A 466 -7.13 -16.76 -15.36
CA LEU A 466 -6.61 -15.57 -14.72
C LEU A 466 -7.06 -15.57 -13.25
N TYR A 467 -6.10 -15.58 -12.33
CA TYR A 467 -6.28 -15.48 -10.89
C TYR A 467 -6.13 -14.04 -10.46
N ILE A 468 -7.02 -13.58 -9.59
CA ILE A 468 -7.12 -12.19 -9.14
C ILE A 468 -7.16 -12.18 -7.62
N ALA A 469 -6.25 -11.47 -6.97
CA ALA A 469 -6.31 -11.21 -5.54
C ALA A 469 -7.33 -10.09 -5.29
N ASP A 470 -8.48 -10.46 -4.73
CA ASP A 470 -9.62 -9.58 -4.48
C ASP A 470 -9.55 -9.10 -3.02
N THR A 471 -8.69 -8.12 -2.79
CA THR A 471 -8.03 -7.83 -1.51
C THR A 471 -9.01 -7.61 -0.37
N ASN A 472 -9.95 -6.68 -0.53
CA ASN A 472 -10.92 -6.32 0.51
C ASN A 472 -12.07 -7.33 0.61
N ASN A 473 -12.11 -8.32 -0.28
CA ASN A 473 -13.02 -9.46 -0.15
C ASN A 473 -12.34 -10.68 0.49
N HIS A 474 -11.04 -10.59 0.83
CA HIS A 474 -10.30 -11.64 1.54
C HIS A 474 -10.26 -12.99 0.78
N LEU A 475 -10.24 -12.95 -0.56
CA LEU A 475 -10.34 -14.16 -1.38
C LEU A 475 -9.60 -14.02 -2.72
N ILE A 476 -9.47 -15.15 -3.43
CA ILE A 476 -8.97 -15.18 -4.81
C ILE A 476 -10.15 -15.40 -5.76
N ARG A 477 -10.21 -14.61 -6.83
CA ARG A 477 -11.16 -14.79 -7.94
C ARG A 477 -10.48 -15.42 -9.13
N VAL A 478 -11.23 -16.21 -9.88
CA VAL A 478 -10.72 -16.95 -11.04
C VAL A 478 -11.60 -16.66 -12.24
N TYR A 479 -11.04 -16.00 -13.24
CA TYR A 479 -11.63 -15.94 -14.56
C TYR A 479 -11.14 -17.11 -15.41
N ASP A 480 -12.07 -17.94 -15.88
CA ASP A 480 -11.79 -19.06 -16.76
C ASP A 480 -12.03 -18.63 -18.23
N PHE A 481 -10.97 -18.64 -19.04
CA PHE A 481 -11.05 -18.17 -20.44
C PHE A 481 -11.91 -19.09 -21.32
N GLY A 482 -12.08 -20.36 -20.96
CA GLY A 482 -12.89 -21.32 -21.71
C GLY A 482 -14.38 -21.14 -21.47
N THR A 483 -14.78 -20.89 -20.22
CA THR A 483 -16.20 -20.68 -19.85
C THR A 483 -16.62 -19.21 -19.87
N GLN A 484 -15.66 -18.29 -19.84
CA GLN A 484 -15.87 -16.85 -19.70
C GLN A 484 -16.68 -16.49 -18.45
N GLN A 485 -16.40 -17.16 -17.34
CA GLN A 485 -17.01 -16.89 -16.04
C GLN A 485 -15.93 -16.52 -15.02
N VAL A 486 -16.30 -15.65 -14.08
CA VAL A 486 -15.54 -15.40 -12.85
C VAL A 486 -16.23 -16.09 -11.68
N SER A 487 -15.45 -16.83 -10.90
CA SER A 487 -15.91 -17.39 -9.63
C SER A 487 -14.90 -17.18 -8.51
N ALA A 488 -15.36 -17.22 -7.27
CA ALA A 488 -14.48 -17.34 -6.11
C ALA A 488 -13.75 -18.69 -6.10
N LEU A 489 -12.44 -18.67 -5.80
CA LEU A 489 -11.66 -19.87 -5.55
C LEU A 489 -12.01 -20.39 -4.15
N PHE A 490 -12.81 -21.44 -4.09
CA PHE A 490 -13.08 -22.15 -2.83
C PHE A 490 -11.83 -22.92 -2.40
N VAL A 491 -11.14 -22.41 -1.39
CA VAL A 491 -9.99 -23.09 -0.79
C VAL A 491 -10.49 -24.17 0.18
N LYS A 492 -9.97 -25.39 0.04
CA LYS A 492 -10.25 -26.47 0.99
C LYS A 492 -9.23 -26.41 2.11
N ASP A 493 -9.71 -26.29 3.34
CA ASP A 493 -8.87 -26.50 4.53
C ASP A 493 -8.35 -27.95 4.55
N ARG A 494 -7.15 -28.11 5.09
CA ARG A 494 -6.42 -29.39 5.11
C ARG A 494 -7.12 -30.50 5.87
#